data_AF-A0A8H5F479-F1
#
_entry.id   AF-A0A8H5F479-F1
#
_cell.length_a   1.000
_cell.length_b   1.000
_cell.length_c   1.000
_cell.angle_alpha   90.00
_cell.angle_beta   90.00
_cell.angle_gamma   90.00
#
_symmetry.space_group_name_H-M   'P 1'
#
loop_
_entity.id
_entity.type
_entity.pdbx_description
1 polymer ?
#
loop_
_entity_poly.entity_id
_entity_poly.type
_entity_poly.pdbx_seq_one_letter_code
_entity_poly.pdbx_strand_id
1 'polypeptide(L)'
;MTIILTGAVCLDQHSYQRMPHLSRYMAYYAPRIRDVQIIALHETFCQETWQGIQLATSGKHGALSPAAWQVTWALPAFNPRGLRDESLDKTYAFFSLFVGPRATSLQLAFKSDNPTHVASIRNATAIPTSLKELVLMDFSPIASNSSYFMSFIQSNAWCNLESLEFEHLPADAIPHLSTLPHLSTLKIRNLENIPPIHAYCQETLEIPPPYLAEISTAAFQRLKTLKLSSSKFDNFNGFLQRLPPKNQLHTLKCFLETADADGNVASVLFTIHAHCNPKNLRTLVIRGSSGACDEQEHLETWANLGVELDPLYKFSHLELLSLNPLTNINLNPRDIQNIIEHFPRLVKLKVDNNVFDSRISLLNHTHLLQLLYKLPHLKKLGLRFNATEAGEFPSDRDVLDDLATDGELKPSQLIKLWVGDSPIYSPTSVAKFFEKHCPKLQMENIFTLSRSDDHLDTVVKMYRRRWNAVKDYVVYAPP
;
A
#
# COMPACT_ATOMS: atom_id res chain seq x y z
N MET A 1 6.17 24.45 -15.93
CA MET A 1 7.42 24.81 -15.25
C MET A 1 7.29 24.32 -13.81
N THR A 2 8.18 23.42 -13.41
CA THR A 2 8.37 23.03 -12.01
C THR A 2 9.45 23.93 -11.44
N ILE A 3 9.18 24.59 -10.32
CA ILE A 3 10.22 25.30 -9.60
C ILE A 3 10.61 24.47 -8.39
N ILE A 4 11.88 24.09 -8.36
CA ILE A 4 12.53 23.57 -7.17
C ILE A 4 13.35 24.74 -6.62
N LEU A 5 12.90 25.30 -5.49
CA LEU A 5 13.63 26.39 -4.84
C LEU A 5 14.72 25.76 -3.97
N THR A 6 15.95 25.69 -4.49
CA THR A 6 17.13 25.19 -3.77
C THR A 6 18.22 26.27 -3.72
N GLY A 7 18.68 26.62 -2.52
CA GLY A 7 19.93 27.39 -2.33
C GLY A 7 19.78 28.90 -2.07
N ALA A 8 20.88 29.49 -1.60
CA ALA A 8 20.96 30.82 -0.99
C ALA A 8 21.12 31.98 -2.00
N VAL A 9 20.27 33.00 -1.88
CA VAL A 9 20.50 34.34 -2.46
C VAL A 9 20.20 35.37 -1.36
N CYS A 10 21.24 35.90 -0.74
CA CYS A 10 21.10 36.96 0.26
C CYS A 10 20.84 38.29 -0.47
N LEU A 11 19.64 38.84 -0.34
CA LEU A 11 19.28 40.16 -0.88
C LEU A 11 19.49 41.23 0.19
N ASP A 12 20.14 42.33 -0.20
CA ASP A 12 20.47 43.45 0.69
C ASP A 12 19.22 44.26 1.07
N GLN A 13 19.11 44.69 2.34
CA GLN A 13 17.86 45.10 3.00
C GLN A 13 17.37 46.53 2.63
N HIS A 14 18.12 47.32 1.87
CA HIS A 14 17.84 48.76 1.73
C HIS A 14 17.01 49.19 0.49
N SER A 15 16.47 48.27 -0.32
CA SER A 15 15.79 48.62 -1.59
C SER A 15 14.35 48.09 -1.75
N TYR A 16 13.50 48.21 -0.72
CA TYR A 16 12.13 47.66 -0.77
C TYR A 16 11.11 48.50 -1.56
N GLN A 17 11.37 49.77 -1.87
CA GLN A 17 10.35 50.65 -2.45
C GLN A 17 10.13 50.51 -3.96
N ARG A 18 11.01 49.79 -4.68
CA ARG A 18 10.80 49.40 -6.08
C ARG A 18 11.53 48.09 -6.32
N MET A 19 10.84 46.95 -6.21
CA MET A 19 11.37 45.68 -6.72
C MET A 19 10.85 45.45 -8.14
N PRO A 20 11.45 46.06 -9.19
CA PRO A 20 11.08 45.76 -10.57
C PRO A 20 11.21 44.26 -10.86
N HIS A 21 12.07 43.56 -10.12
CA HIS A 21 12.21 42.11 -10.16
C HIS A 21 10.97 41.36 -9.65
N LEU A 22 10.34 41.78 -8.54
CA LEU A 22 9.12 41.14 -8.04
C LEU A 22 7.94 41.39 -8.99
N SER A 23 7.76 42.63 -9.46
CA SER A 23 6.73 42.93 -10.46
C SER A 23 6.94 42.14 -11.75
N ARG A 24 8.18 42.05 -12.24
CA ARG A 24 8.53 41.21 -13.39
C ARG A 24 8.25 39.73 -13.11
N TYR A 25 8.57 39.25 -11.92
CA TYR A 25 8.29 37.87 -11.53
C TYR A 25 6.79 37.57 -11.54
N MET A 26 6.00 38.41 -10.89
CA MET A 26 4.55 38.24 -10.84
C MET A 26 3.90 38.35 -12.22
N ALA A 27 4.39 39.21 -13.10
CA ALA A 27 3.85 39.39 -14.44
C ALA A 27 4.23 38.24 -15.39
N TYR A 28 5.48 37.77 -15.35
CA TYR A 28 6.02 36.88 -16.37
C TYR A 28 6.27 35.44 -15.90
N TYR A 29 6.72 35.25 -14.66
CA TYR A 29 7.17 33.93 -14.16
C TYR A 29 6.08 33.23 -13.35
N ALA A 30 5.51 33.90 -12.34
CA ALA A 30 4.50 33.33 -11.44
C ALA A 30 3.34 32.63 -12.18
N PRO A 31 2.72 33.23 -13.23
CA PRO A 31 1.60 32.62 -13.94
C PRO A 31 1.96 31.37 -14.75
N ARG A 32 3.26 31.04 -14.89
CA ARG A 32 3.77 29.86 -15.61
C ARG A 32 4.12 28.70 -14.69
N ILE A 33 4.16 28.95 -13.38
CA ILE A 33 4.41 27.92 -12.37
C ILE A 33 3.17 27.05 -12.26
N ARG A 34 3.38 25.74 -12.32
CA ARG A 34 2.32 24.72 -12.35
C ARG A 34 2.46 23.74 -11.19
N ASP A 35 3.71 23.51 -10.80
CA ASP A 35 4.11 22.64 -9.71
C ASP A 35 5.13 23.40 -8.85
N VAL A 36 4.87 23.43 -7.55
CA VAL A 36 5.71 24.07 -6.53
C VAL A 36 6.21 22.98 -5.60
N GLN A 37 7.52 22.76 -5.60
CA GLN A 37 8.16 21.85 -4.65
C GLN A 37 9.13 22.65 -3.79
N ILE A 38 8.78 22.75 -2.51
CA ILE A 38 9.51 23.57 -1.55
C ILE A 38 10.34 22.65 -0.68
N ILE A 39 11.62 22.62 -1.01
CA ILE A 39 12.64 21.79 -0.38
C ILE A 39 13.73 22.76 0.08
N ALA A 40 13.83 23.01 1.39
CA ALA A 40 14.86 23.86 2.01
C ALA A 40 14.81 25.39 1.72
N LEU A 41 13.62 25.99 1.65
CA LEU A 41 13.44 27.43 1.39
C LEU A 41 14.10 28.41 2.38
N HIS A 42 14.31 27.97 3.61
CA HIS A 42 14.93 28.79 4.66
C HIS A 42 16.38 29.19 4.34
N GLU A 43 17.08 28.40 3.52
CA GLU A 43 18.44 28.73 3.09
C GLU A 43 18.43 29.87 2.06
N THR A 44 17.28 30.09 1.40
CA THR A 44 17.14 31.04 0.30
C THR A 44 16.80 32.44 0.78
N PHE A 45 15.91 32.61 1.76
CA PHE A 45 15.40 33.92 2.17
C PHE A 45 15.32 34.07 3.69
N CYS A 46 15.74 35.22 4.21
CA CYS A 46 15.51 35.60 5.60
C CYS A 46 14.02 35.91 5.86
N GLN A 47 13.63 35.92 7.14
CA GLN A 47 12.23 36.13 7.54
C GLN A 47 11.70 37.50 7.11
N GLU A 48 12.54 38.54 7.14
CA GLU A 48 12.21 39.90 6.72
C GLU A 48 11.93 39.95 5.22
N THR A 49 12.68 39.19 4.42
CA THR A 49 12.45 39.09 2.97
C THR A 49 11.08 38.48 2.70
N TRP A 50 10.72 37.40 3.41
CA TRP A 50 9.41 36.78 3.27
C TRP A 50 8.26 37.70 3.68
N GLN A 51 8.41 38.42 4.79
CA GLN A 51 7.44 39.43 5.22
C GLN A 51 7.31 40.55 4.19
N GLY A 52 8.43 41.02 3.63
CA GLY A 52 8.45 42.02 2.56
C GLY A 52 7.69 41.54 1.32
N ILE A 53 7.89 40.28 0.90
CA ILE A 53 7.15 39.67 -0.22
C ILE A 53 5.66 39.56 0.12
N GLN A 54 5.30 39.13 1.33
CA GLN A 54 3.92 39.03 1.78
C GLN A 54 3.22 40.40 1.75
N LEU A 55 3.87 41.46 2.25
CA LEU A 55 3.35 42.83 2.20
C LEU A 55 3.22 43.33 0.76
N ALA A 56 4.24 43.13 -0.07
CA ALA A 56 4.25 43.56 -1.48
C ALA A 56 3.20 42.85 -2.35
N THR A 57 2.82 41.63 -1.97
CA THR A 57 1.74 40.86 -2.61
C THR A 57 0.39 41.05 -1.92
N SER A 58 0.32 41.93 -0.91
CA SER A 58 -0.86 42.15 -0.07
C SER A 58 -1.42 40.86 0.54
N GLY A 59 -0.55 39.87 0.81
CA GLY A 59 -0.93 38.56 1.32
C GLY A 59 -1.83 37.75 0.38
N LYS A 60 -1.90 38.09 -0.92
CA LYS A 60 -2.78 37.39 -1.86
C LYS A 60 -2.37 35.92 -2.00
N HIS A 61 -3.35 35.03 -1.84
CA HIS A 61 -3.14 33.60 -1.97
C HIS A 61 -2.71 33.21 -3.38
N GLY A 62 -1.66 32.40 -3.46
CA GLY A 62 -1.03 32.01 -4.71
C GLY A 62 -0.40 33.18 -5.47
N ALA A 63 -0.10 34.32 -4.86
CA ALA A 63 0.53 35.45 -5.56
C ALA A 63 1.84 35.07 -6.28
N LEU A 64 2.61 34.15 -5.70
CA LEU A 64 3.88 33.68 -6.25
C LEU A 64 3.71 32.54 -7.25
N SER A 65 2.56 31.87 -7.26
CA SER A 65 2.26 30.76 -8.19
C SER A 65 0.76 30.60 -8.44
N PRO A 66 0.09 31.59 -9.08
CA PRO A 66 -1.38 31.67 -9.13
C PRO A 66 -2.01 30.57 -9.99
N ALA A 67 -1.20 29.88 -10.78
CA ALA A 67 -1.62 28.78 -11.65
C ALA A 67 -0.98 27.44 -11.24
N ALA A 68 -0.42 27.34 -10.04
CA ALA A 68 -0.03 26.06 -9.47
C ALA A 68 -1.28 25.21 -9.22
N TRP A 69 -1.22 23.96 -9.69
CA TRP A 69 -2.23 22.95 -9.42
C TRP A 69 -1.72 21.91 -8.42
N GLN A 70 -0.40 21.78 -8.27
CA GLN A 70 0.25 20.96 -7.26
C GLN A 70 1.19 21.81 -6.41
N VAL A 71 1.09 21.66 -5.09
CA VAL A 71 1.99 22.31 -4.13
C VAL A 71 2.44 21.26 -3.10
N THR A 72 3.74 20.98 -3.09
CA THR A 72 4.39 20.12 -2.11
C THR A 72 5.24 20.97 -1.17
N TRP A 73 4.82 21.01 0.08
CA TRP A 73 5.47 21.66 1.20
C TRP A 73 5.92 20.61 2.21
N ALA A 74 6.89 19.79 1.81
CA ALA A 74 7.34 18.66 2.60
C ALA A 74 8.86 18.58 2.67
N LEU A 75 9.39 18.12 3.81
CA LEU A 75 10.76 17.63 3.86
C LEU A 75 10.88 16.44 2.92
N PRO A 76 12.00 16.28 2.20
CA PRO A 76 12.30 15.01 1.57
C PRO A 76 12.26 13.94 2.67
N ALA A 77 11.35 12.97 2.56
CA ALA A 77 11.22 11.84 3.48
C ALA A 77 12.53 11.05 3.66
N PHE A 78 13.50 11.29 2.77
CA PHE A 78 14.87 10.81 2.81
C PHE A 78 15.83 11.98 2.71
N ASN A 79 15.96 12.76 3.79
CA ASN A 79 17.13 13.61 3.91
C ASN A 79 18.19 12.93 4.80
N PRO A 80 19.04 12.05 4.24
CA PRO A 80 20.10 11.36 4.99
C PRO A 80 21.13 12.33 5.59
N ARG A 81 21.04 13.63 5.27
CA ARG A 81 21.98 14.66 5.72
C ARG A 81 21.55 15.40 6.99
N GLY A 82 20.41 15.05 7.60
CA GLY A 82 19.97 15.65 8.85
C GLY A 82 19.86 17.18 8.78
N LEU A 83 19.35 17.73 7.66
CA LEU A 83 19.02 19.15 7.60
C LEU A 83 18.14 19.49 8.80
N ARG A 84 18.54 20.52 9.55
CA ARG A 84 17.90 20.89 10.82
C ARG A 84 16.44 21.25 10.60
N ASP A 85 15.56 20.56 11.32
CA ASP A 85 14.09 20.72 11.30
C ASP A 85 13.61 22.18 11.48
N GLU A 86 14.33 22.98 12.27
CA GLU A 86 13.95 24.34 12.73
C GLU A 86 13.63 25.33 11.60
N SER A 87 14.06 24.98 10.42
CA SER A 87 14.07 25.80 9.24
C SER A 87 12.73 25.86 8.50
N LEU A 88 11.98 24.76 8.46
CA LEU A 88 10.67 24.76 7.82
C LEU A 88 9.68 25.64 8.60
N ASP A 89 9.80 25.65 9.91
CA ASP A 89 8.90 26.36 10.82
C ASP A 89 8.79 27.84 10.48
N LYS A 90 9.91 28.45 10.06
CA LYS A 90 9.97 29.86 9.69
C LYS A 90 9.26 30.18 8.39
N THR A 91 9.07 29.19 7.52
CA THR A 91 8.52 29.40 6.16
C THR A 91 7.01 29.16 6.08
N TYR A 92 6.43 28.45 7.05
CA TYR A 92 5.02 28.06 7.04
C TYR A 92 4.06 29.26 6.96
N ALA A 93 4.38 30.38 7.62
CA ALA A 93 3.58 31.60 7.58
C ALA A 93 3.38 32.17 6.17
N PHE A 94 4.24 31.79 5.21
CA PHE A 94 4.24 32.28 3.84
C PHE A 94 3.68 31.26 2.84
N PHE A 95 3.24 30.09 3.33
CA PHE A 95 2.69 29.01 2.51
C PHE A 95 1.55 29.46 1.60
N SER A 96 0.66 30.31 2.11
CA SER A 96 -0.49 30.83 1.36
C SER A 96 -0.08 31.59 0.10
N LEU A 97 1.14 32.16 0.03
CA LEU A 97 1.63 32.86 -1.16
C LEU A 97 1.81 31.94 -2.37
N PHE A 98 1.92 30.64 -2.14
CA PHE A 98 2.08 29.63 -3.20
C PHE A 98 0.78 28.86 -3.49
N VAL A 99 -0.11 28.76 -2.51
CA VAL A 99 -1.38 28.05 -2.66
C VAL A 99 -2.46 28.98 -3.22
N GLY A 100 -2.69 28.88 -4.53
CA GLY A 100 -3.73 29.62 -5.22
C GLY A 100 -5.07 28.87 -5.33
N PRO A 101 -6.12 29.53 -5.86
CA PRO A 101 -7.45 28.93 -6.04
C PRO A 101 -7.50 27.79 -7.08
N ARG A 102 -6.41 27.58 -7.83
CA ARG A 102 -6.28 26.50 -8.82
C ARG A 102 -5.59 25.26 -8.26
N ALA A 103 -5.16 25.28 -7.01
CA ALA A 103 -4.55 24.12 -6.37
C ALA A 103 -5.57 22.97 -6.32
N THR A 104 -5.18 21.83 -6.87
CA THR A 104 -5.96 20.58 -6.84
C THR A 104 -5.28 19.52 -6.01
N SER A 105 -3.96 19.59 -5.82
CA SER A 105 -3.18 18.64 -5.03
C SER A 105 -2.26 19.38 -4.06
N LEU A 106 -2.34 18.99 -2.79
CA LEU A 106 -1.57 19.58 -1.71
C LEU A 106 -0.86 18.49 -0.91
N GLN A 107 0.44 18.61 -0.75
CA GLN A 107 1.22 17.75 0.13
C GLN A 107 1.91 18.60 1.19
N LEU A 108 1.70 18.25 2.45
CA LEU A 108 2.17 18.99 3.61
C LEU A 108 2.95 18.04 4.51
N ALA A 109 4.08 18.49 5.04
CA ALA A 109 4.76 17.80 6.12
C ALA A 109 4.92 18.67 7.34
N PHE A 110 4.18 18.37 8.39
CA PHE A 110 4.19 19.14 9.63
C PHE A 110 4.87 18.38 10.76
N LYS A 111 5.20 19.16 11.79
CA LYS A 111 5.58 18.72 13.11
C LYS A 111 4.46 19.18 14.03
N SER A 112 3.78 18.22 14.69
CA SER A 112 2.45 18.33 15.30
C SER A 112 2.22 19.47 16.29
N ASP A 113 3.28 20.12 16.79
CA ASP A 113 3.19 20.93 18.01
C ASP A 113 3.22 22.45 17.77
N ASN A 114 3.35 22.92 16.52
CA ASN A 114 3.47 24.35 16.23
C ASN A 114 2.12 24.97 15.79
N PRO A 115 1.43 25.77 16.64
CA PRO A 115 0.17 26.41 16.28
C PRO A 115 0.27 27.34 15.06
N THR A 116 1.45 27.87 14.75
CA THR A 116 1.69 28.67 13.54
C THR A 116 1.50 27.85 12.28
N HIS A 117 1.91 26.57 12.27
CA HIS A 117 1.72 25.69 11.12
C HIS A 117 0.25 25.46 10.85
N VAL A 118 -0.50 25.13 11.91
CA VAL A 118 -1.94 24.88 11.82
C VAL A 118 -2.67 26.11 11.31
N ALA A 119 -2.38 27.28 11.88
CA ALA A 119 -2.97 28.55 11.44
C ALA A 119 -2.64 28.87 9.98
N SER A 120 -1.39 28.65 9.57
CA SER A 120 -0.92 28.93 8.21
C SER A 120 -1.55 28.00 7.18
N ILE A 121 -1.62 26.70 7.50
CA ILE A 121 -2.27 25.70 6.65
C ILE A 121 -3.76 26.00 6.57
N ARG A 122 -4.44 26.20 7.70
CA ARG A 122 -5.86 26.54 7.75
C ARG A 122 -6.16 27.77 6.90
N ASN A 123 -5.34 28.82 7.02
CA ASN A 123 -5.46 30.00 6.18
C ASN A 123 -5.29 29.64 4.70
N ALA A 124 -4.21 28.94 4.34
CA ALA A 124 -3.93 28.56 2.96
C ALA A 124 -5.00 27.68 2.32
N THR A 125 -5.64 26.79 3.09
CA THR A 125 -6.68 25.86 2.60
C THR A 125 -8.09 26.42 2.66
N ALA A 126 -8.32 27.58 3.28
CA ALA A 126 -9.65 28.19 3.34
C ALA A 126 -10.16 28.66 1.96
N ILE A 127 -9.26 28.85 0.99
CA ILE A 127 -9.56 29.42 -0.33
C ILE A 127 -9.69 28.37 -1.46
N PRO A 128 -8.85 27.32 -1.54
CA PRO A 128 -8.92 26.35 -2.63
C PRO A 128 -10.21 25.53 -2.53
N THR A 129 -11.24 25.94 -3.26
CA THR A 129 -12.47 25.16 -3.40
C THR A 129 -12.26 23.93 -4.27
N SER A 130 -11.22 23.89 -5.10
CA SER A 130 -10.93 22.82 -6.05
C SER A 130 -10.02 21.70 -5.54
N LEU A 131 -9.69 21.66 -4.24
CA LEU A 131 -8.75 20.66 -3.74
C LEU A 131 -9.32 19.24 -3.85
N LYS A 132 -8.62 18.38 -4.59
CA LYS A 132 -8.97 16.98 -4.86
C LYS A 132 -8.07 16.01 -4.13
N GLU A 133 -6.81 16.36 -3.93
CA GLU A 133 -5.82 15.49 -3.30
C GLU A 133 -5.15 16.22 -2.13
N LEU A 134 -5.08 15.55 -1.00
CA LEU A 134 -4.42 16.05 0.20
C LEU A 134 -3.56 14.96 0.81
N VAL A 135 -2.27 15.25 1.00
CA VAL A 135 -1.30 14.38 1.65
C VAL A 135 -0.77 15.10 2.88
N LEU A 136 -0.99 14.51 4.05
CA LEU A 136 -0.59 15.05 5.34
C LEU A 136 0.42 14.11 5.98
N MET A 137 1.67 14.56 6.01
CA MET A 137 2.79 13.84 6.60
C MET A 137 3.07 14.45 7.98
N ASP A 138 2.95 13.65 9.05
CA ASP A 138 3.35 14.08 10.39
C ASP A 138 4.61 13.31 10.77
N PHE A 139 5.72 14.02 10.97
CA PHE A 139 6.99 13.41 11.37
C PHE A 139 7.22 13.44 12.89
N SER A 140 6.21 13.84 13.67
CA SER A 140 6.33 13.83 15.13
C SER A 140 6.37 12.40 15.65
N PRO A 141 7.45 11.99 16.36
CA PRO A 141 7.52 10.66 16.97
C PRO A 141 6.57 10.50 18.17
N ILE A 142 5.98 11.61 18.65
CA ILE A 142 5.09 11.64 19.82
C ILE A 142 3.65 11.85 19.31
N ALA A 143 3.12 10.87 18.59
CA ALA A 143 1.83 10.91 17.90
C ALA A 143 0.58 10.93 18.81
N SER A 144 0.69 11.33 20.09
CA SER A 144 -0.39 11.18 21.07
C SER A 144 -1.32 12.39 21.21
N ASN A 145 -1.01 13.57 20.66
CA ASN A 145 -1.89 14.75 20.73
C ASN A 145 -2.49 15.10 19.37
N SER A 146 -3.40 14.24 18.90
CA SER A 146 -4.13 14.32 17.63
C SER A 146 -5.10 15.50 17.47
N SER A 147 -5.25 16.36 18.49
CA SER A 147 -6.29 17.39 18.55
C SER A 147 -6.14 18.46 17.45
N TYR A 148 -4.91 18.79 17.07
CA TYR A 148 -4.63 19.81 16.05
C TYR A 148 -5.07 19.38 14.66
N PHE A 149 -4.75 18.14 14.31
CA PHE A 149 -5.11 17.54 13.05
C PHE A 149 -6.64 17.51 12.87
N MET A 150 -7.35 17.11 13.92
CA MET A 150 -8.80 17.08 13.92
C MET A 150 -9.37 18.46 13.67
N SER A 151 -8.84 19.49 14.34
CA SER A 151 -9.26 20.86 14.10
C SER A 151 -9.10 21.27 12.64
N PHE A 152 -8.03 20.84 11.96
CA PHE A 152 -7.76 21.19 10.57
C PHE A 152 -8.73 20.50 9.60
N ILE A 153 -8.91 19.18 9.76
CA ILE A 153 -9.80 18.38 8.93
C ILE A 153 -11.27 18.81 9.12
N GLN A 154 -11.68 19.15 10.34
CA GLN A 154 -13.03 19.62 10.65
C GLN A 154 -13.30 21.07 10.22
N SER A 155 -12.27 21.92 10.13
CA SER A 155 -12.43 23.34 9.79
C SER A 155 -12.86 23.58 8.34
N ASN A 156 -12.75 22.57 7.46
CA ASN A 156 -13.04 22.71 6.04
C ASN A 156 -14.05 21.65 5.61
N ALA A 157 -14.95 22.02 4.69
CA ALA A 157 -15.99 21.10 4.20
C ALA A 157 -15.48 20.04 3.21
N TRP A 158 -14.27 20.21 2.65
CA TRP A 158 -13.59 19.28 1.73
C TRP A 158 -14.48 18.68 0.62
N CYS A 159 -15.41 19.49 0.08
CA CYS A 159 -16.48 18.98 -0.79
C CYS A 159 -15.96 18.32 -2.08
N ASN A 160 -14.76 18.69 -2.55
CA ASN A 160 -14.17 18.14 -3.77
C ASN A 160 -13.03 17.14 -3.52
N LEU A 161 -12.77 16.79 -2.25
CA LEU A 161 -11.64 15.94 -1.90
C LEU A 161 -11.91 14.49 -2.33
N GLU A 162 -11.07 13.98 -3.22
CA GLU A 162 -11.17 12.67 -3.85
C GLU A 162 -10.11 11.69 -3.31
N SER A 163 -8.92 12.18 -2.94
CA SER A 163 -7.80 11.40 -2.42
C SER A 163 -7.22 12.03 -1.16
N LEU A 164 -7.01 11.19 -0.14
CA LEU A 164 -6.50 11.62 1.15
C LEU A 164 -5.45 10.63 1.64
N GLU A 165 -4.28 11.14 2.02
CA GLU A 165 -3.19 10.36 2.57
C GLU A 165 -2.72 10.95 3.91
N PHE A 166 -2.58 10.08 4.90
CA PHE A 166 -2.12 10.41 6.24
C PHE A 166 -0.89 9.60 6.61
N GLU A 167 0.06 10.25 7.29
CA GLU A 167 1.07 9.51 8.05
C GLU A 167 0.39 8.85 9.24
N HIS A 168 -0.13 9.64 10.18
CA HIS A 168 -0.85 9.14 11.36
C HIS A 168 -2.33 9.52 11.31
N LEU A 169 -3.23 8.58 11.60
CA LEU A 169 -4.66 8.86 11.71
C LEU A 169 -5.18 8.49 13.11
N PRO A 170 -5.70 9.46 13.88
CA PRO A 170 -6.33 9.16 15.16
C PRO A 170 -7.73 8.56 14.97
N ALA A 171 -8.18 7.74 15.91
CA ALA A 171 -9.45 7.02 15.81
C ALA A 171 -10.69 7.94 15.73
N ASP A 172 -10.64 9.10 16.38
CA ASP A 172 -11.69 10.12 16.42
C ASP A 172 -11.87 10.86 15.08
N ALA A 173 -10.90 10.77 14.16
CA ALA A 173 -11.02 11.31 12.81
C ALA A 173 -11.95 10.51 11.91
N ILE A 174 -12.08 9.20 12.14
CA ILE A 174 -12.75 8.29 11.20
C ILE A 174 -14.20 8.70 10.94
N PRO A 175 -15.03 9.07 11.94
CA PRO A 175 -16.40 9.51 11.69
C PRO A 175 -16.45 10.72 10.75
N HIS A 176 -15.56 11.70 10.89
CA HIS A 176 -15.51 12.86 10.00
C HIS A 176 -15.05 12.49 8.59
N LEU A 177 -14.02 11.65 8.47
CA LEU A 177 -13.57 11.18 7.16
C LEU A 177 -14.66 10.40 6.41
N SER A 178 -15.51 9.70 7.16
CA SER A 178 -16.59 8.91 6.60
C SER A 178 -17.69 9.76 5.95
N THR A 179 -17.83 11.04 6.33
CA THR A 179 -18.84 11.94 5.77
C THR A 179 -18.36 12.68 4.51
N LEU A 180 -17.10 12.52 4.12
CA LEU A 180 -16.52 13.20 2.97
C LEU A 180 -17.18 12.70 1.66
N PRO A 181 -17.95 13.56 0.96
CA PRO A 181 -18.88 13.12 -0.08
C PRO A 181 -18.21 12.57 -1.35
N HIS A 182 -16.97 13.01 -1.63
CA HIS A 182 -16.22 12.66 -2.83
C HIS A 182 -15.01 11.75 -2.58
N LEU A 183 -14.76 11.38 -1.32
CA LEU A 183 -13.57 10.61 -0.95
C LEU A 183 -13.59 9.23 -1.61
N SER A 184 -12.65 9.01 -2.53
CA SER A 184 -12.52 7.79 -3.32
C SER A 184 -11.29 6.97 -2.97
N THR A 185 -10.23 7.63 -2.49
CA THR A 185 -8.96 7.02 -2.11
C THR A 185 -8.56 7.49 -0.73
N LEU A 186 -8.36 6.55 0.19
CA LEU A 186 -7.84 6.80 1.53
C LEU A 186 -6.59 5.96 1.76
N LYS A 187 -5.51 6.61 2.17
CA LYS A 187 -4.24 5.97 2.51
C LYS A 187 -3.81 6.41 3.91
N ILE A 188 -3.48 5.46 4.76
CA ILE A 188 -3.01 5.73 6.12
C ILE A 188 -1.74 4.91 6.32
N ARG A 189 -0.63 5.56 6.68
CA ARG A 189 0.68 4.91 6.81
C ARG A 189 0.95 4.37 8.20
N ASN A 190 0.36 4.96 9.23
CA ASN A 190 0.47 4.49 10.59
C ASN A 190 -0.87 4.63 11.29
N LEU A 191 -1.60 3.53 11.30
CA LEU A 191 -2.89 3.38 11.92
C LEU A 191 -2.68 2.90 13.35
N GLU A 192 -2.96 3.74 14.34
CA GLU A 192 -2.73 3.43 15.76
C GLU A 192 -3.97 3.69 16.60
N ASN A 193 -4.12 2.94 17.69
CA ASN A 193 -5.14 3.15 18.71
C ASN A 193 -6.58 3.07 18.15
N ILE A 194 -6.82 2.19 17.18
CA ILE A 194 -8.14 1.94 16.61
C ILE A 194 -8.60 0.56 17.06
N PRO A 195 -9.13 0.42 18.29
CA PRO A 195 -9.56 -0.87 18.78
C PRO A 195 -10.67 -1.43 17.88
N PRO A 196 -10.72 -2.77 17.72
CA PRO A 196 -11.87 -3.43 17.15
C PRO A 196 -13.12 -3.06 17.96
N ILE A 197 -14.21 -2.78 17.27
CA ILE A 197 -15.54 -2.59 17.89
C ILE A 197 -15.99 -3.93 18.49
N HIS A 198 -15.69 -5.04 17.80
CA HIS A 198 -15.99 -6.40 18.23
C HIS A 198 -14.82 -7.35 17.98
N ALA A 199 -14.61 -8.28 18.91
CA ALA A 199 -13.74 -9.42 18.66
C ALA A 199 -14.52 -10.47 17.86
N TYR A 200 -14.02 -10.85 16.68
CA TYR A 200 -14.54 -12.01 15.96
C TYR A 200 -13.98 -13.28 16.60
N CYS A 201 -14.85 -14.06 17.23
CA CYS A 201 -14.52 -15.42 17.62
C CYS A 201 -14.56 -16.31 16.37
N GLN A 202 -13.50 -17.09 16.12
CA GLN A 202 -13.36 -17.94 14.93
C GLN A 202 -14.48 -18.98 14.76
N GLU A 203 -15.22 -19.29 15.82
CA GLU A 203 -16.20 -20.37 15.85
C GLU A 203 -17.50 -20.08 15.08
N THR A 204 -17.85 -18.81 14.83
CA THR A 204 -19.09 -18.47 14.12
C THR A 204 -18.88 -17.35 13.10
N LEU A 205 -19.24 -17.62 11.84
CA LEU A 205 -19.23 -16.67 10.73
C LEU A 205 -20.39 -15.65 10.81
N GLU A 206 -21.30 -15.80 11.77
CA GLU A 206 -22.48 -14.95 11.88
C GLU A 206 -22.17 -13.65 12.61
N ILE A 207 -22.45 -12.51 11.96
CA ILE A 207 -22.36 -11.19 12.58
C ILE A 207 -23.57 -11.03 13.50
N PRO A 208 -23.40 -10.71 14.80
CA PRO A 208 -24.53 -10.48 15.69
C PRO A 208 -25.45 -9.38 15.14
N PRO A 209 -26.78 -9.62 15.03
CA PRO A 209 -27.75 -8.73 14.35
C PRO A 209 -27.83 -7.24 14.77
N PRO A 210 -27.67 -6.84 16.06
CA PRO A 210 -27.95 -5.45 16.44
C PRO A 210 -26.95 -4.42 15.89
N TYR A 211 -25.76 -4.84 15.46
CA TYR A 211 -24.67 -3.90 15.16
C TYR A 211 -24.67 -3.32 13.75
N LEU A 212 -25.30 -4.00 12.80
CA LEU A 212 -25.45 -3.44 11.45
C LEU A 212 -26.35 -2.18 11.44
N ALA A 213 -27.13 -1.94 12.49
CA ALA A 213 -27.97 -0.76 12.63
C ALA A 213 -27.18 0.51 13.02
N GLU A 214 -26.04 0.37 13.71
CA GLU A 214 -25.24 1.51 14.20
C GLU A 214 -24.29 2.06 13.13
N ILE A 215 -23.91 1.25 12.15
CA ILE A 215 -23.03 1.69 11.07
C ILE A 215 -23.82 2.55 10.09
N SER A 216 -23.48 3.85 10.04
CA SER A 216 -24.05 4.77 9.07
C SER A 216 -23.87 4.23 7.65
N THR A 217 -24.97 3.96 6.96
CA THR A 217 -24.97 3.56 5.55
C THR A 217 -24.40 4.65 4.63
N ALA A 218 -24.28 5.88 5.15
CA ALA A 218 -23.67 7.01 4.46
C ALA A 218 -22.16 7.15 4.72
N ALA A 219 -21.55 6.32 5.55
CA ALA A 219 -20.11 6.31 5.76
C ALA A 219 -19.38 5.87 4.48
N PHE A 220 -18.37 6.63 4.04
CA PHE A 220 -17.47 6.25 2.95
C PHE A 220 -18.17 5.86 1.63
N GLN A 221 -19.27 6.54 1.26
CA GLN A 221 -20.12 6.15 0.12
C GLN A 221 -19.37 5.96 -1.20
N ARG A 222 -18.32 6.75 -1.45
CA ARG A 222 -17.55 6.72 -2.71
C ARG A 222 -16.17 6.08 -2.58
N LEU A 223 -15.82 5.51 -1.42
CA LEU A 223 -14.50 4.96 -1.19
C LEU A 223 -14.27 3.71 -2.06
N LYS A 224 -13.28 3.77 -2.95
CA LYS A 224 -12.90 2.70 -3.88
C LYS A 224 -11.55 2.08 -3.53
N THR A 225 -10.63 2.87 -3.01
CA THR A 225 -9.28 2.42 -2.64
C THR A 225 -8.99 2.74 -1.19
N LEU A 226 -8.68 1.70 -0.42
CA LEU A 226 -8.26 1.81 0.96
C LEU A 226 -6.87 1.17 1.11
N LYS A 227 -5.91 1.96 1.57
CA LYS A 227 -4.58 1.49 1.95
C LYS A 227 -4.36 1.81 3.42
N LEU A 228 -4.15 0.78 4.21
CA LEU A 228 -3.85 0.87 5.64
C LEU A 228 -2.45 0.32 5.86
N SER A 229 -1.71 0.95 6.74
CA SER A 229 -0.47 0.45 7.29
C SER A 229 -0.54 0.61 8.81
N SER A 230 -0.06 -0.37 9.57
CA SER A 230 -0.20 -0.44 11.03
C SER A 230 0.88 -1.35 11.60
N SER A 231 1.26 -1.14 12.86
CA SER A 231 2.07 -2.09 13.64
C SER A 231 1.26 -3.29 14.16
N LYS A 232 -0.08 -3.20 14.21
CA LYS A 232 -0.99 -4.23 14.76
C LYS A 232 -2.15 -4.56 13.83
N PHE A 233 -2.56 -5.82 13.77
CA PHE A 233 -3.72 -6.25 12.97
C PHE A 233 -5.04 -5.72 13.51
N ASP A 234 -5.15 -5.53 14.83
CA ASP A 234 -6.35 -5.01 15.49
C ASP A 234 -6.77 -3.64 14.98
N ASN A 235 -5.82 -2.77 14.62
CA ASN A 235 -6.13 -1.47 14.05
C ASN A 235 -6.83 -1.62 12.69
N PHE A 236 -6.44 -2.61 11.87
CA PHE A 236 -7.15 -2.91 10.63
C PHE A 236 -8.57 -3.39 10.91
N ASN A 237 -8.75 -4.29 11.88
CA ASN A 237 -10.08 -4.77 12.29
C ASN A 237 -10.97 -3.61 12.72
N GLY A 238 -10.48 -2.77 13.63
CA GLY A 238 -11.20 -1.58 14.07
C GLY A 238 -11.60 -0.69 12.90
N PHE A 239 -10.68 -0.36 11.99
CA PHE A 239 -11.03 0.49 10.85
C PHE A 239 -12.05 -0.18 9.92
N LEU A 240 -11.83 -1.44 9.55
CA LEU A 240 -12.70 -2.16 8.62
C LEU A 240 -14.12 -2.37 9.17
N GLN A 241 -14.28 -2.56 10.47
CA GLN A 241 -15.59 -2.68 11.13
C GLN A 241 -16.44 -1.39 11.03
N ARG A 242 -15.81 -0.25 10.71
CA ARG A 242 -16.49 1.03 10.48
C ARG A 242 -16.96 1.22 9.03
N LEU A 243 -16.63 0.29 8.13
CA LEU A 243 -17.12 0.32 6.75
C LEU A 243 -18.55 -0.22 6.67
N PRO A 244 -19.44 0.40 5.88
CA PRO A 244 -20.76 -0.14 5.65
C PRO A 244 -20.67 -1.43 4.80
N PRO A 245 -21.51 -2.45 5.05
CA PRO A 245 -21.45 -3.73 4.32
C PRO A 245 -21.59 -3.62 2.79
N LYS A 246 -22.30 -2.58 2.31
CA LYS A 246 -22.55 -2.32 0.88
C LYS A 246 -21.58 -1.29 0.28
N ASN A 247 -20.37 -1.17 0.81
CA ASN A 247 -19.37 -0.23 0.30
C ASN A 247 -18.97 -0.49 -1.17
N GLN A 248 -18.32 0.51 -1.77
CA GLN A 248 -17.81 0.48 -3.14
C GLN A 248 -16.31 0.13 -3.22
N LEU A 249 -15.78 -0.57 -2.22
CA LEU A 249 -14.35 -0.82 -2.13
C LEU A 249 -13.91 -1.80 -3.22
N HIS A 250 -13.00 -1.35 -4.09
CA HIS A 250 -12.40 -2.15 -5.16
C HIS A 250 -11.01 -2.66 -4.77
N THR A 251 -10.26 -1.85 -4.02
CA THR A 251 -8.89 -2.14 -3.62
C THR A 251 -8.75 -1.98 -2.12
N LEU A 252 -8.39 -3.07 -1.44
CA LEU A 252 -7.97 -3.09 -0.05
C LEU A 252 -6.50 -3.52 0.04
N LYS A 253 -5.68 -2.71 0.72
CA LYS A 253 -4.28 -3.04 1.00
C LYS A 253 -3.97 -2.79 2.47
N CYS A 254 -3.59 -3.81 3.21
CA CYS A 254 -3.17 -3.73 4.61
C CYS A 254 -1.68 -4.07 4.69
N PHE A 255 -0.88 -3.18 5.27
CA PHE A 255 0.56 -3.32 5.39
C PHE A 255 0.97 -3.35 6.86
N LEU A 256 1.41 -4.50 7.36
CA LEU A 256 1.89 -4.62 8.73
C LEU A 256 3.35 -4.16 8.82
N GLU A 257 3.66 -3.15 9.63
CA GLU A 257 4.99 -2.54 9.68
C GLU A 257 5.97 -3.31 10.56
N THR A 258 5.46 -3.94 11.61
CA THR A 258 6.20 -4.73 12.60
C THR A 258 5.61 -6.13 12.71
N ALA A 259 6.36 -7.10 13.24
CA ALA A 259 5.77 -8.39 13.57
C ALA A 259 4.83 -8.21 14.78
N ASP A 260 3.53 -8.45 14.56
CA ASP A 260 2.53 -8.45 15.62
C ASP A 260 2.45 -9.88 16.16
N ALA A 261 3.19 -10.17 17.23
CA ALA A 261 3.30 -11.52 17.79
C ALA A 261 1.94 -12.11 18.20
N ASP A 262 1.02 -11.25 18.63
CA ASP A 262 -0.33 -11.62 19.08
C ASP A 262 -1.37 -11.49 17.95
N GLY A 263 -0.91 -11.08 16.77
CA GLY A 263 -1.73 -10.65 15.66
C GLY A 263 -2.49 -11.78 14.95
N ASN A 264 -3.82 -11.78 15.05
CA ASN A 264 -4.65 -12.77 14.39
C ASN A 264 -5.08 -12.34 12.98
N VAL A 265 -4.33 -12.77 11.95
CA VAL A 265 -4.69 -12.55 10.53
C VAL A 265 -6.07 -13.09 10.19
N ALA A 266 -6.46 -14.23 10.77
CA ALA A 266 -7.78 -14.80 10.50
C ALA A 266 -8.88 -13.81 10.90
N SER A 267 -8.74 -13.11 12.03
CA SER A 267 -9.67 -12.05 12.45
C SER A 267 -9.81 -10.94 11.40
N VAL A 268 -8.73 -10.58 10.71
CA VAL A 268 -8.75 -9.62 9.59
C VAL A 268 -9.48 -10.19 8.39
N LEU A 269 -9.26 -11.46 8.04
CA LEU A 269 -9.99 -12.11 6.94
C LEU A 269 -11.50 -12.22 7.24
N PHE A 270 -11.88 -12.54 8.48
CA PHE A 270 -13.27 -12.53 8.95
C PHE A 270 -13.87 -11.12 8.92
N THR A 271 -13.11 -10.10 9.33
CA THR A 271 -13.58 -8.71 9.26
C THR A 271 -13.77 -8.27 7.81
N ILE A 272 -12.86 -8.63 6.90
CA ILE A 272 -13.00 -8.38 5.47
C ILE A 272 -14.24 -9.08 4.94
N HIS A 273 -14.46 -10.35 5.30
CA HIS A 273 -15.67 -11.06 4.95
C HIS A 273 -16.90 -10.27 5.43
N ALA A 274 -17.00 -9.92 6.70
CA ALA A 274 -18.16 -9.26 7.26
C ALA A 274 -18.45 -7.89 6.64
N HIS A 275 -17.42 -7.07 6.41
CA HIS A 275 -17.60 -5.65 6.10
C HIS A 275 -17.30 -5.26 4.66
N CYS A 276 -16.57 -6.06 3.86
CA CYS A 276 -16.28 -5.71 2.47
C CYS A 276 -17.35 -6.27 1.52
N ASN A 277 -17.75 -5.47 0.54
CA ASN A 277 -18.75 -5.90 -0.44
C ASN A 277 -18.15 -6.94 -1.41
N PRO A 278 -18.69 -8.19 -1.45
CA PRO A 278 -18.14 -9.26 -2.27
C PRO A 278 -18.19 -9.00 -3.77
N LYS A 279 -19.09 -8.12 -4.22
CA LYS A 279 -19.30 -7.83 -5.64
C LYS A 279 -18.30 -6.82 -6.22
N ASN A 280 -17.67 -6.01 -5.36
CA ASN A 280 -16.85 -4.87 -5.79
C ASN A 280 -15.36 -5.10 -5.61
N LEU A 281 -14.96 -5.89 -4.61
CA LEU A 281 -13.54 -6.08 -4.26
C LEU A 281 -12.80 -6.85 -5.38
N ARG A 282 -11.78 -6.22 -5.95
CA ARG A 282 -10.94 -6.77 -7.03
C ARG A 282 -9.50 -7.00 -6.61
N THR A 283 -9.00 -6.18 -5.70
CA THR A 283 -7.62 -6.24 -5.21
C THR A 283 -7.62 -6.35 -3.70
N LEU A 284 -7.06 -7.45 -3.19
CA LEU A 284 -6.79 -7.66 -1.78
C LEU A 284 -5.28 -7.91 -1.58
N VAL A 285 -4.66 -7.06 -0.77
CA VAL A 285 -3.27 -7.22 -0.35
C VAL A 285 -3.19 -7.16 1.17
N ILE A 286 -2.64 -8.19 1.79
CA ILE A 286 -2.24 -8.17 3.20
C ILE A 286 -0.76 -8.53 3.22
N ARG A 287 0.10 -7.62 3.68
CA ARG A 287 1.55 -7.82 3.65
C ARG A 287 2.17 -7.28 4.92
N GLY A 288 2.94 -8.08 5.64
CA GLY A 288 3.84 -7.54 6.65
C GLY A 288 5.26 -7.26 6.15
N SER A 289 5.96 -6.43 6.90
CA SER A 289 7.33 -6.01 6.68
C SER A 289 8.29 -7.10 7.12
N SER A 290 9.15 -7.56 6.20
CA SER A 290 10.07 -8.67 6.45
C SER A 290 11.20 -8.34 7.44
N GLY A 291 11.38 -7.07 7.80
CA GLY A 291 12.47 -6.61 8.66
C GLY A 291 12.22 -6.74 10.16
N ALA A 292 11.02 -7.19 10.58
CA ALA A 292 10.60 -7.15 11.97
C ALA A 292 10.42 -8.53 12.64
N CYS A 293 10.65 -9.63 11.91
CA CYS A 293 10.60 -10.97 12.53
C CYS A 293 12.00 -11.36 12.98
N ASP A 294 12.23 -11.38 14.30
CA ASP A 294 13.37 -12.08 14.88
C ASP A 294 13.36 -13.54 14.40
N GLU A 295 14.53 -14.02 14.00
CA GLU A 295 14.75 -15.21 13.17
C GLU A 295 14.50 -16.55 13.89
N GLN A 296 13.74 -16.53 14.97
CA GLN A 296 13.41 -17.76 15.68
C GLN A 296 12.39 -18.54 14.86
N GLU A 297 12.89 -19.59 14.21
CA GLU A 297 12.07 -20.66 13.67
C GLU A 297 11.04 -21.04 14.75
N HIS A 298 9.76 -20.84 14.45
CA HIS A 298 8.69 -21.15 15.40
C HIS A 298 8.67 -22.66 15.59
N LEU A 299 9.42 -23.14 16.59
CA LEU A 299 9.52 -24.54 16.97
C LEU A 299 8.11 -25.06 17.24
N GLU A 300 7.65 -25.87 16.30
CA GLU A 300 6.52 -26.80 16.32
C GLU A 300 5.58 -26.69 17.53
N THR A 301 4.79 -25.63 17.59
CA THR A 301 3.49 -25.71 18.26
C THR A 301 2.49 -26.18 17.21
N TRP A 302 2.29 -27.50 17.14
CA TRP A 302 1.32 -28.15 16.23
C TRP A 302 -0.13 -27.63 16.35
N ALA A 303 -0.41 -26.79 17.35
CA ALA A 303 -1.68 -26.08 17.53
C ALA A 303 -1.87 -24.86 16.60
N ASN A 304 -0.89 -24.51 15.77
CA ASN A 304 -1.02 -23.43 14.80
C ASN A 304 -1.85 -23.90 13.59
N LEU A 305 -3.17 -23.93 13.81
CA LEU A 305 -4.20 -23.95 12.77
C LEU A 305 -3.82 -22.89 11.72
N GLY A 306 -3.48 -23.33 10.52
CA GLY A 306 -3.15 -22.42 9.42
C GLY A 306 -4.28 -21.41 9.21
N VAL A 307 -3.94 -20.22 8.72
CA VAL A 307 -4.95 -19.22 8.39
C VAL A 307 -5.82 -19.75 7.23
N GLU A 308 -7.07 -20.09 7.53
CA GLU A 308 -8.03 -20.56 6.53
C GLU A 308 -8.44 -19.43 5.58
N LEU A 309 -8.62 -19.77 4.30
CA LEU A 309 -9.03 -18.82 3.26
C LEU A 309 -10.54 -18.74 3.05
N ASP A 310 -11.32 -19.58 3.75
CA ASP A 310 -12.78 -19.68 3.68
C ASP A 310 -13.51 -18.33 3.71
N PRO A 311 -13.13 -17.36 4.57
CA PRO A 311 -13.78 -16.05 4.58
C PRO A 311 -13.69 -15.30 3.24
N LEU A 312 -12.70 -15.62 2.40
CA LEU A 312 -12.45 -14.94 1.14
C LEU A 312 -13.20 -15.54 -0.06
N TYR A 313 -13.73 -16.76 0.02
CA TYR A 313 -14.30 -17.44 -1.15
C TYR A 313 -15.54 -16.76 -1.74
N LYS A 314 -16.20 -15.85 -1.02
CA LYS A 314 -17.32 -15.07 -1.59
C LYS A 314 -16.91 -13.96 -2.57
N PHE A 315 -15.62 -13.60 -2.65
CA PHE A 315 -15.14 -12.48 -3.49
C PHE A 315 -14.82 -12.92 -4.92
N SER A 316 -15.84 -13.33 -5.67
CA SER A 316 -15.69 -13.90 -7.03
C SER A 316 -15.12 -12.96 -8.11
N HIS A 317 -15.01 -11.68 -7.78
CA HIS A 317 -14.47 -10.63 -8.65
C HIS A 317 -13.00 -10.31 -8.36
N LEU A 318 -12.34 -11.06 -7.46
CA LEU A 318 -10.91 -10.87 -7.19
C LEU A 318 -10.06 -11.12 -8.43
N GLU A 319 -9.30 -10.10 -8.79
CA GLU A 319 -8.30 -10.11 -9.87
C GLU A 319 -6.89 -10.21 -9.27
N LEU A 320 -6.67 -9.70 -8.06
CA LEU A 320 -5.39 -9.72 -7.36
C LEU A 320 -5.60 -10.12 -5.90
N LEU A 321 -5.05 -11.27 -5.53
CA LEU A 321 -4.93 -11.74 -4.15
C LEU A 321 -3.46 -11.85 -3.77
N SER A 322 -3.05 -11.12 -2.73
CA SER A 322 -1.68 -11.15 -2.22
C SER A 322 -1.68 -11.21 -0.69
N LEU A 323 -1.45 -12.38 -0.11
CA LEU A 323 -1.40 -12.62 1.34
C LEU A 323 0.03 -12.97 1.75
N ASN A 324 0.65 -12.13 2.57
CA ASN A 324 1.99 -12.31 3.13
C ASN A 324 2.06 -11.68 4.53
N PRO A 325 1.24 -12.13 5.49
CA PRO A 325 1.02 -11.44 6.76
C PRO A 325 2.17 -11.57 7.78
N LEU A 326 3.29 -12.21 7.44
CA LEU A 326 4.37 -12.66 8.36
C LEU A 326 4.03 -13.92 9.16
N THR A 327 2.77 -14.34 9.20
CA THR A 327 2.37 -15.67 9.65
C THR A 327 2.27 -16.64 8.48
N ASN A 328 2.54 -17.92 8.73
CA ASN A 328 2.47 -18.96 7.72
C ASN A 328 1.02 -19.21 7.29
N ILE A 329 0.75 -19.17 5.99
CA ILE A 329 -0.51 -19.59 5.38
C ILE A 329 -0.24 -20.92 4.69
N ASN A 330 -0.55 -22.00 5.40
CA ASN A 330 -0.37 -23.35 4.90
C ASN A 330 -1.51 -23.73 3.95
N LEU A 331 -1.30 -23.51 2.66
CA LEU A 331 -2.23 -23.98 1.64
C LEU A 331 -2.16 -25.51 1.52
N ASN A 332 -3.33 -26.13 1.45
CA ASN A 332 -3.51 -27.55 1.17
C ASN A 332 -4.18 -27.75 -0.22
N PRO A 333 -4.24 -29.00 -0.73
CA PRO A 333 -4.87 -29.31 -2.01
C PRO A 333 -6.33 -28.85 -2.16
N ARG A 334 -7.11 -28.87 -1.07
CA ARG A 334 -8.51 -28.42 -1.06
C ARG A 334 -8.60 -26.91 -1.28
N ASP A 335 -7.68 -26.14 -0.70
CA ASP A 335 -7.62 -24.69 -0.91
C ASP A 335 -7.38 -24.35 -2.37
N ILE A 336 -6.61 -25.16 -3.10
CA ILE A 336 -6.38 -24.96 -4.54
C ILE A 336 -7.67 -25.13 -5.34
N GLN A 337 -8.46 -26.17 -5.05
CA GLN A 337 -9.76 -26.34 -5.70
C GLN A 337 -10.69 -25.17 -5.37
N ASN A 338 -10.76 -24.78 -4.09
CA ASN A 338 -11.57 -23.65 -3.67
C ASN A 338 -11.14 -22.34 -4.36
N ILE A 339 -9.84 -22.08 -4.48
CA ILE A 339 -9.30 -20.91 -5.21
C ILE A 339 -9.74 -20.91 -6.67
N ILE A 340 -9.70 -22.06 -7.33
CA ILE A 340 -10.09 -22.21 -8.73
C ILE A 340 -11.59 -21.93 -8.90
N GLU A 341 -12.42 -22.53 -8.06
CA GLU A 341 -13.88 -22.38 -8.11
C GLU A 341 -14.33 -20.95 -7.80
N HIS A 342 -13.72 -20.34 -6.78
CA HIS A 342 -14.20 -19.08 -6.24
C HIS A 342 -13.51 -17.85 -6.83
N PHE A 343 -12.31 -17.97 -7.41
CA PHE A 343 -11.56 -16.84 -7.99
C PHE A 343 -11.26 -17.01 -9.49
N PRO A 344 -12.27 -17.22 -10.36
CA PRO A 344 -12.05 -17.51 -11.78
C PRO A 344 -11.41 -16.35 -12.56
N ARG A 345 -11.42 -15.12 -12.01
CA ARG A 345 -10.87 -13.91 -12.65
C ARG A 345 -9.46 -13.55 -12.20
N LEU A 346 -8.82 -14.43 -11.43
CA LEU A 346 -7.56 -14.13 -10.79
C LEU A 346 -6.43 -13.93 -11.82
N VAL A 347 -5.85 -12.73 -11.82
CA VAL A 347 -4.71 -12.34 -12.65
C VAL A 347 -3.40 -12.51 -11.87
N LYS A 348 -3.44 -12.26 -10.56
CA LYS A 348 -2.30 -12.42 -9.67
C LYS A 348 -2.71 -13.11 -8.38
N LEU A 349 -2.08 -14.24 -8.10
CA LEU A 349 -2.13 -14.94 -6.83
C LEU A 349 -0.74 -14.89 -6.20
N LYS A 350 -0.64 -14.43 -4.95
CA LYS A 350 0.60 -14.47 -4.18
C LYS A 350 0.26 -14.84 -2.72
N VAL A 351 0.54 -16.06 -2.30
CA VAL A 351 0.30 -16.51 -0.92
C VAL A 351 1.60 -17.01 -0.34
N ASP A 352 1.94 -16.49 0.84
CA ASP A 352 2.97 -16.96 1.75
C ASP A 352 4.24 -17.51 1.10
N ASN A 353 4.97 -16.61 0.45
CA ASN A 353 6.17 -16.96 -0.27
C ASN A 353 7.39 -16.14 0.19
N ASN A 354 7.24 -15.38 1.28
CA ASN A 354 8.33 -14.61 1.88
C ASN A 354 8.65 -15.01 3.33
N VAL A 355 7.87 -15.92 3.93
CA VAL A 355 8.16 -16.48 5.26
C VAL A 355 8.99 -17.75 5.07
N PHE A 356 10.02 -17.91 5.89
CA PHE A 356 10.82 -19.13 5.91
C PHE A 356 10.07 -20.20 6.69
N ASP A 357 9.97 -21.40 6.13
CA ASP A 357 9.35 -22.53 6.79
C ASP A 357 10.10 -23.81 6.40
N SER A 358 10.63 -24.53 7.37
CA SER A 358 11.35 -25.80 7.12
C SER A 358 10.40 -26.93 6.71
N ARG A 359 9.11 -26.83 7.02
CA ARG A 359 8.10 -27.86 6.69
C ARG A 359 7.94 -27.97 5.18
N ILE A 360 7.78 -29.17 4.63
CA ILE A 360 7.53 -29.34 3.20
C ILE A 360 6.09 -28.89 2.89
N SER A 361 5.91 -28.08 1.84
CA SER A 361 4.56 -27.68 1.39
C SER A 361 3.75 -28.92 0.99
N LEU A 362 2.47 -28.95 1.41
CA LEU A 362 1.51 -29.99 1.01
C LEU A 362 1.12 -29.89 -0.47
N LEU A 363 1.35 -28.72 -1.07
CA LEU A 363 1.17 -28.53 -2.50
C LEU A 363 2.36 -29.14 -3.24
N ASN A 364 2.13 -29.73 -4.41
CA ASN A 364 3.16 -30.20 -5.32
C ASN A 364 2.93 -29.60 -6.74
N HIS A 365 3.70 -30.05 -7.72
CA HIS A 365 3.62 -29.56 -9.10
C HIS A 365 2.27 -29.83 -9.79
N THR A 366 1.50 -30.87 -9.41
CA THR A 366 0.19 -31.15 -10.04
C THR A 366 -0.86 -30.10 -9.66
N HIS A 367 -0.82 -29.63 -8.41
CA HIS A 367 -1.68 -28.52 -7.94
C HIS A 367 -1.37 -27.21 -8.68
N LEU A 368 -0.10 -26.99 -9.03
CA LEU A 368 0.31 -25.88 -9.87
C LEU A 368 -0.30 -26.00 -11.28
N LEU A 369 -0.28 -27.20 -11.90
CA LEU A 369 -0.94 -27.42 -13.19
C LEU A 369 -2.45 -27.11 -13.13
N GLN A 370 -3.14 -27.52 -12.06
CA GLN A 370 -4.56 -27.21 -11.86
C GLN A 370 -4.81 -25.69 -11.89
N LEU A 371 -4.01 -24.91 -11.16
CA LEU A 371 -4.12 -23.44 -11.18
C LEU A 371 -3.86 -22.87 -12.58
N LEU A 372 -2.80 -23.32 -13.26
CA LEU A 372 -2.38 -22.77 -14.55
C LEU A 372 -3.41 -23.00 -15.67
N TYR A 373 -4.04 -24.17 -15.68
CA TYR A 373 -5.01 -24.53 -16.71
C TYR A 373 -6.44 -24.10 -16.37
N LYS A 374 -6.84 -24.13 -15.09
CA LYS A 374 -8.20 -23.73 -14.68
C LYS A 374 -8.35 -22.23 -14.42
N LEU A 375 -7.26 -21.45 -14.31
CA LEU A 375 -7.30 -19.98 -14.19
C LEU A 375 -6.71 -19.30 -15.44
N PRO A 376 -7.52 -19.08 -16.50
CA PRO A 376 -7.02 -18.65 -17.81
C PRO A 376 -6.42 -17.23 -17.81
N HIS A 377 -6.73 -16.42 -16.79
CA HIS A 377 -6.23 -15.05 -16.67
C HIS A 377 -4.98 -14.93 -15.80
N LEU A 378 -4.52 -16.04 -15.18
CA LEU A 378 -3.43 -16.03 -14.23
C LEU A 378 -2.10 -15.71 -14.92
N LYS A 379 -1.54 -14.54 -14.58
CA LYS A 379 -0.28 -14.03 -15.14
C LYS A 379 0.86 -14.06 -14.13
N LYS A 380 0.54 -13.94 -12.84
CA LYS A 380 1.54 -13.74 -11.78
C LYS A 380 1.21 -14.68 -10.63
N LEU A 381 2.13 -15.59 -10.32
CA LEU A 381 1.88 -16.63 -9.33
C LEU A 381 3.00 -16.69 -8.31
N GLY A 382 2.66 -16.53 -7.04
CA GLY A 382 3.60 -16.73 -5.93
C GLY A 382 3.01 -17.71 -4.94
N LEU A 383 3.57 -18.91 -4.87
CA LEU A 383 3.19 -19.91 -3.87
C LEU A 383 4.39 -20.79 -3.58
N ARG A 384 4.36 -21.40 -2.41
CA ARG A 384 5.30 -22.43 -2.02
C ARG A 384 4.73 -23.81 -2.36
N PHE A 385 5.48 -24.61 -3.09
CA PHE A 385 5.08 -25.98 -3.43
C PHE A 385 6.29 -26.91 -3.43
N ASN A 386 6.02 -28.18 -3.33
CA ASN A 386 7.01 -29.22 -3.45
C ASN A 386 7.32 -29.49 -4.93
N ALA A 387 8.49 -29.04 -5.39
CA ALA A 387 9.00 -29.26 -6.73
C ALA A 387 9.97 -30.45 -6.81
N THR A 388 10.10 -31.26 -5.76
CA THR A 388 11.02 -32.42 -5.75
C THR A 388 10.66 -33.48 -6.78
N GLU A 389 9.39 -33.55 -7.18
CA GLU A 389 8.85 -34.56 -8.09
C GLU A 389 8.56 -34.00 -9.50
N ALA A 390 8.89 -32.73 -9.77
CA ALA A 390 8.54 -32.11 -11.04
C ALA A 390 9.35 -32.70 -12.22
N GLY A 391 8.66 -33.20 -13.24
CA GLY A 391 9.24 -33.61 -14.52
C GLY A 391 9.65 -35.08 -14.65
N GLU A 392 9.38 -35.93 -13.65
CA GLU A 392 9.81 -37.33 -13.63
C GLU A 392 8.68 -38.37 -13.66
N PHE A 393 7.39 -37.97 -13.74
CA PHE A 393 6.28 -38.90 -13.51
C PHE A 393 5.21 -38.99 -14.61
N PRO A 394 4.60 -40.18 -14.81
CA PRO A 394 3.39 -40.38 -15.61
C PRO A 394 2.20 -39.52 -15.16
N SER A 395 2.21 -39.08 -13.90
CA SER A 395 1.12 -38.31 -13.26
C SER A 395 0.80 -37.00 -13.96
N ASP A 396 1.74 -36.40 -14.69
CA ASP A 396 1.45 -35.22 -15.51
C ASP A 396 0.42 -35.56 -16.60
N ARG A 397 0.48 -36.76 -17.20
CA ARG A 397 -0.49 -37.18 -18.22
C ARG A 397 -1.84 -37.40 -17.60
N ASP A 398 -1.91 -38.13 -16.48
CA ASP A 398 -3.17 -38.42 -15.80
C ASP A 398 -3.89 -37.12 -15.41
N VAL A 399 -3.15 -36.14 -14.86
CA VAL A 399 -3.70 -34.82 -14.51
C VAL A 399 -4.13 -34.03 -15.74
N LEU A 400 -3.38 -34.08 -16.83
CA LEU A 400 -3.76 -33.38 -18.07
C LEU A 400 -4.97 -34.03 -18.73
N ASP A 401 -5.09 -35.36 -18.66
CA ASP A 401 -6.23 -36.11 -19.19
C ASP A 401 -7.51 -35.76 -18.40
N ASP A 402 -7.40 -35.67 -17.07
CA ASP A 402 -8.48 -35.17 -16.22
C ASP A 402 -8.87 -33.72 -16.55
N LEU A 403 -7.89 -32.85 -16.85
CA LEU A 403 -8.11 -31.44 -17.20
C LEU A 403 -8.62 -31.24 -18.63
N ALA A 404 -8.35 -32.17 -19.55
CA ALA A 404 -8.72 -32.09 -20.96
C ALA A 404 -10.19 -32.43 -21.23
N THR A 405 -10.91 -32.93 -20.22
CA THR A 405 -12.33 -33.30 -20.32
C THR A 405 -13.25 -32.16 -20.78
N ASP A 406 -12.84 -30.90 -20.62
CA ASP A 406 -13.60 -29.70 -21.00
C ASP A 406 -13.15 -29.02 -22.33
N GLY A 407 -12.27 -29.65 -23.12
CA GLY A 407 -11.84 -29.16 -24.43
C GLY A 407 -10.33 -28.90 -24.55
N GLU A 408 -9.91 -28.22 -25.63
CA GLU A 408 -8.50 -27.92 -25.87
C GLU A 408 -7.89 -27.09 -24.73
N LEU A 409 -6.87 -27.66 -24.07
CA LEU A 409 -6.12 -27.01 -23.00
C LEU A 409 -5.44 -25.75 -23.54
N LYS A 410 -5.93 -24.59 -23.10
CA LYS A 410 -5.31 -23.31 -23.45
C LYS A 410 -3.94 -23.21 -22.79
N PRO A 411 -2.90 -22.73 -23.51
CA PRO A 411 -1.59 -22.55 -22.93
C PRO A 411 -1.64 -21.50 -21.82
N SER A 412 -0.92 -21.77 -20.73
CA SER A 412 -0.79 -20.89 -19.58
C SER A 412 -0.36 -19.47 -19.97
N GLN A 413 -0.94 -18.46 -19.32
CA GLN A 413 -0.59 -17.04 -19.49
C GLN A 413 0.43 -16.56 -18.44
N LEU A 414 1.04 -17.48 -17.69
CA LEU A 414 1.96 -17.15 -16.62
C LEU A 414 3.21 -16.46 -17.17
N ILE A 415 3.50 -15.27 -16.65
CA ILE A 415 4.68 -14.46 -17.00
C ILE A 415 5.65 -14.27 -15.84
N LYS A 416 5.21 -14.53 -14.60
CA LYS A 416 6.00 -14.27 -13.39
C LYS A 416 5.70 -15.29 -12.31
N LEU A 417 6.74 -15.87 -11.74
CA LEU A 417 6.66 -16.90 -10.71
C LEU A 417 7.49 -16.51 -9.48
N TRP A 418 6.93 -16.61 -8.29
CA TRP A 418 7.69 -16.51 -7.05
C TRP A 418 7.58 -17.81 -6.27
N VAL A 419 8.70 -18.51 -6.13
CA VAL A 419 8.75 -19.86 -5.54
C VAL A 419 9.14 -19.86 -4.08
N GLY A 420 9.60 -18.74 -3.54
CA GLY A 420 10.04 -18.64 -2.14
C GLY A 420 11.23 -19.58 -1.87
N ASP A 421 11.04 -20.48 -0.91
CA ASP A 421 11.93 -21.56 -0.48
C ASP A 421 11.39 -22.96 -0.85
N SER A 422 10.56 -23.04 -1.91
CA SER A 422 10.02 -24.30 -2.43
C SER A 422 11.12 -25.36 -2.61
N PRO A 423 10.96 -26.58 -2.04
CA PRO A 423 11.98 -27.63 -2.16
C PRO A 423 12.07 -28.13 -3.61
N ILE A 424 13.30 -28.40 -4.06
CA ILE A 424 13.61 -28.80 -5.43
C ILE A 424 14.83 -29.75 -5.43
N TYR A 425 14.75 -30.85 -6.18
CA TYR A 425 15.90 -31.77 -6.38
C TYR A 425 16.60 -31.56 -7.72
N SER A 426 15.86 -31.56 -8.83
CA SER A 426 16.41 -31.45 -10.19
C SER A 426 16.01 -30.12 -10.86
N PRO A 427 16.93 -29.15 -10.95
CA PRO A 427 16.70 -27.91 -11.70
C PRO A 427 16.34 -28.15 -13.17
N THR A 428 16.97 -29.14 -13.80
CA THR A 428 16.75 -29.45 -15.23
C THR A 428 15.34 -30.00 -15.47
N SER A 429 14.85 -30.89 -14.60
CA SER A 429 13.49 -31.45 -14.73
C SER A 429 12.43 -30.36 -14.53
N VAL A 430 12.63 -29.47 -13.54
CA VAL A 430 11.76 -28.32 -13.30
C VAL A 430 11.79 -27.31 -14.45
N ALA A 431 12.94 -27.04 -15.05
CA ALA A 431 13.06 -26.14 -16.20
C ALA A 431 12.25 -26.66 -17.40
N LYS A 432 12.40 -27.95 -17.75
CA LYS A 432 11.62 -28.62 -18.80
C LYS A 432 10.12 -28.60 -18.51
N PHE A 433 9.74 -28.81 -17.26
CA PHE A 433 8.35 -28.70 -16.82
C PHE A 433 7.78 -27.31 -17.14
N PHE A 434 8.47 -26.24 -16.79
CA PHE A 434 7.99 -24.88 -17.05
C PHE A 434 8.05 -24.49 -18.53
N GLU A 435 9.04 -24.95 -19.28
CA GLU A 435 9.09 -24.76 -20.74
C GLU A 435 7.85 -25.36 -21.43
N LYS A 436 7.47 -26.57 -21.02
CA LYS A 436 6.31 -27.28 -21.54
C LYS A 436 4.98 -26.62 -21.13
N HIS A 437 4.81 -26.27 -19.85
CA HIS A 437 3.52 -25.86 -19.30
C HIS A 437 3.31 -24.34 -19.22
N CYS A 438 4.39 -23.56 -19.22
CA CYS A 438 4.40 -22.11 -19.07
C CYS A 438 5.30 -21.43 -20.12
N PRO A 439 5.02 -21.57 -21.43
CA PRO A 439 5.90 -21.07 -22.50
C PRO A 439 6.09 -19.54 -22.49
N LYS A 440 5.23 -18.80 -21.80
CA LYS A 440 5.32 -17.33 -21.64
C LYS A 440 6.08 -16.88 -20.39
N LEU A 441 6.52 -17.82 -19.55
CA LEU A 441 7.23 -17.51 -18.32
C LEU A 441 8.64 -17.02 -18.67
N GLN A 442 8.87 -15.73 -18.46
CA GLN A 442 10.21 -15.16 -18.51
C GLN A 442 10.98 -15.64 -17.27
N MET A 443 12.09 -16.34 -17.46
CA MET A 443 12.78 -17.01 -16.35
C MET A 443 13.53 -16.04 -15.43
N GLU A 444 13.91 -14.88 -15.95
CA GLU A 444 14.31 -13.70 -15.16
C GLU A 444 13.23 -13.27 -14.15
N ASN A 445 11.98 -13.69 -14.38
CA ASN A 445 10.87 -13.45 -13.49
C ASN A 445 10.58 -14.60 -12.51
N ILE A 446 11.49 -15.55 -12.33
CA ILE A 446 11.48 -16.48 -11.20
C ILE A 446 12.17 -15.82 -10.00
N PHE A 447 11.44 -15.65 -8.91
CA PHE A 447 11.98 -15.00 -7.70
C PHE A 447 11.99 -15.97 -6.53
N THR A 448 13.15 -16.08 -5.91
CA THR A 448 13.34 -16.69 -4.58
C THR A 448 13.25 -15.62 -3.51
N LEU A 449 13.27 -16.02 -2.24
CA LEU A 449 13.41 -15.10 -1.10
C LEU A 449 14.57 -14.11 -1.33
N SER A 450 14.36 -12.82 -1.06
CA SER A 450 15.36 -11.75 -1.22
C SER A 450 16.18 -11.48 0.04
N ARG A 451 16.14 -12.38 1.03
CA ARG A 451 16.88 -12.24 2.30
C ARG A 451 18.39 -12.42 2.09
N SER A 452 19.21 -11.71 2.86
CA SER A 452 20.66 -11.93 2.91
C SER A 452 20.96 -13.39 3.21
N ASP A 453 22.01 -13.93 2.60
CA ASP A 453 22.34 -15.35 2.73
C ASP A 453 22.79 -15.69 4.16
N ASP A 454 23.31 -14.73 4.93
CA ASP A 454 23.97 -14.99 6.22
C ASP A 454 23.07 -15.73 7.23
N HIS A 455 21.77 -15.47 7.20
CA HIS A 455 20.80 -15.97 8.19
C HIS A 455 19.99 -17.18 7.75
N LEU A 456 20.23 -17.70 6.54
CA LEU A 456 19.44 -18.82 6.03
C LEU A 456 20.06 -20.16 6.40
N ASP A 457 19.20 -21.12 6.72
CA ASP A 457 19.57 -22.53 6.83
C ASP A 457 20.24 -23.02 5.54
N THR A 458 21.19 -23.93 5.69
CA THR A 458 21.95 -24.59 4.62
C THR A 458 21.02 -25.22 3.59
N VAL A 459 19.90 -25.82 4.03
CA VAL A 459 18.91 -26.44 3.15
C VAL A 459 18.23 -25.39 2.25
N VAL A 460 17.85 -24.24 2.80
CA VAL A 460 17.24 -23.14 2.04
C VAL A 460 18.22 -22.53 1.05
N LYS A 461 19.47 -22.33 1.47
CA LYS A 461 20.55 -21.87 0.59
C LYS A 461 20.70 -22.82 -0.60
N MET A 462 20.64 -24.13 -0.36
CA MET A 462 20.67 -25.13 -1.41
C MET A 462 19.47 -25.01 -2.36
N TYR A 463 18.24 -24.91 -1.85
CA TYR A 463 17.05 -24.72 -2.71
C TYR A 463 17.13 -23.44 -3.53
N ARG A 464 17.58 -22.33 -2.93
CA ARG A 464 17.79 -21.06 -3.64
C ARG A 464 18.78 -21.20 -4.78
N ARG A 465 19.94 -21.86 -4.55
CA ARG A 465 20.93 -22.15 -5.60
C ARG A 465 20.34 -22.99 -6.73
N ARG A 466 19.56 -24.03 -6.39
CA ARG A 466 18.88 -24.88 -7.38
C ARG A 466 17.85 -24.10 -8.20
N TRP A 467 17.04 -23.24 -7.58
CA TRP A 467 16.10 -22.36 -8.29
C TRP A 467 16.78 -21.31 -9.17
N ASN A 468 17.95 -20.81 -8.77
CA ASN A 468 18.75 -19.97 -9.66
C ASN A 468 19.26 -20.75 -10.88
N ALA A 469 19.70 -22.00 -10.70
CA ALA A 469 20.08 -22.85 -11.84
C ALA A 469 18.92 -23.10 -12.82
N VAL A 470 17.66 -23.20 -12.34
CA VAL A 470 16.47 -23.28 -13.23
C VAL A 470 16.41 -22.07 -14.18
N LYS A 471 16.77 -20.87 -13.71
CA LYS A 471 16.78 -19.65 -14.53
C LYS A 471 17.83 -19.74 -15.63
N ASP A 472 18.99 -20.27 -15.29
CA ASP A 472 20.13 -20.36 -16.21
C ASP A 472 19.85 -21.37 -17.34
N TYR A 473 19.22 -22.51 -17.06
CA TYR A 473 18.98 -23.57 -18.04
C TYR A 473 18.18 -23.12 -19.27
N VAL A 474 17.26 -22.17 -19.11
CA VAL A 474 16.31 -21.80 -20.16
C VAL A 474 16.86 -20.67 -21.05
N VAL A 475 17.81 -19.87 -20.53
CA VAL A 475 18.48 -18.83 -21.33
C VAL A 475 19.34 -19.43 -22.44
N TYR A 476 19.80 -20.68 -22.26
CA TYR A 476 20.69 -21.37 -23.21
C TYR A 476 19.98 -22.39 -24.12
N ALA A 477 18.66 -22.54 -24.03
CA ALA A 477 17.92 -23.33 -25.00
C ALA A 477 17.81 -22.53 -26.31
N PRO A 478 18.40 -22.99 -27.43
CA PRO A 478 18.26 -22.31 -28.71
C PRO A 478 16.77 -22.28 -29.13
N PRO A 479 16.31 -21.17 -29.75
CA PRO A 479 14.90 -20.94 -30.08
C PRO A 479 14.30 -21.94 -31.06
#